data_AF-A0A3A0EGR1-F1
#
_entry.id   AF-A0A3A0EGR1-F1
#
_cell.length_a   1.000
_cell.length_b   1.000
_cell.length_c   1.000
_cell.angle_alpha   90.00
_cell.angle_beta   90.00
_cell.angle_gamma   90.00
#
_symmetry.space_group_name_H-M   'P 1'
#
loop_
_entity.id
_entity.type
_entity.pdbx_description
1 polymer ?
#
loop_
_entity_poly.entity_id
_entity_poly.type
_entity_poly.pdbx_seq_one_letter_code
_entity_poly.pdbx_strand_id
1 'polypeptide(L)'
;MTPVLSLRDARAQLRTIDVAERYSSVAGAPLLAVALDSDAADDADAARALAALPAPAVALLPRGAAHSWAARFDAVVADEAALAPLATAIRKAPLAAAALVQLLRGADTRSLEEGLVAESLAYSTLQGGPEHRAWLAYRAPVHAADERAPAAEVVRDGDVLRVTLARPKRRNAWSAAMRDAVHEAFALALADATLERVVWAGRGVAFCAGGDLAEFGSAPDPATAHAVRTTRCVARLAAALGDRLEARLH
;
A
#
# COMPACT_ATOMS: atom_id res chain seq x y z
N MET A 1 14.60 18.15 -14.97
CA MET A 1 15.17 16.77 -14.98
C MET A 1 15.49 16.37 -13.54
N THR A 2 15.42 15.08 -13.21
CA THR A 2 15.87 14.58 -11.89
C THR A 2 17.39 14.56 -11.88
N PRO A 3 18.09 15.20 -10.94
CA PRO A 3 19.53 15.02 -10.82
C PRO A 3 19.83 13.57 -10.45
N VAL A 4 20.73 12.92 -11.19
CA VAL A 4 21.26 11.60 -10.86
C VAL A 4 22.67 11.79 -10.30
N LEU A 5 22.89 11.30 -9.08
CA LEU A 5 24.20 11.37 -8.43
C LEU A 5 25.03 10.12 -8.73
N SER A 6 26.36 10.27 -8.72
CA SER A 6 27.24 9.11 -8.60
C SER A 6 27.03 8.43 -7.25
N LEU A 7 27.32 7.13 -7.14
CA LEU A 7 27.24 6.42 -5.85
C LEU A 7 28.16 7.05 -4.79
N ARG A 8 29.33 7.53 -5.22
CA ARG A 8 30.28 8.26 -4.35
C ARG A 8 29.66 9.52 -3.76
N ASP A 9 29.04 10.36 -4.59
CA ASP A 9 28.45 11.63 -4.13
C ASP A 9 27.20 11.39 -3.30
N ALA A 10 26.37 10.41 -3.68
CA ALA A 10 25.22 10.01 -2.89
C ALA A 10 25.62 9.57 -1.48
N ARG A 11 26.67 8.73 -1.34
CA ARG A 11 27.20 8.31 -0.03
C ARG A 11 27.75 9.49 0.79
N ALA A 12 28.42 10.44 0.14
CA ALA A 12 28.89 11.64 0.82
C ALA A 12 27.72 12.46 1.39
N GLN A 13 26.63 12.61 0.64
CA GLN A 13 25.42 13.29 1.10
C GLN A 13 24.66 12.50 2.18
N LEU A 14 24.56 11.18 2.06
CA LEU A 14 23.91 10.30 3.05
C LEU A 14 24.54 10.37 4.44
N ARG A 15 25.79 10.81 4.56
CA ARG A 15 26.49 10.97 5.84
C ARG A 15 26.22 12.32 6.51
N THR A 16 25.57 13.26 5.84
CA THR A 16 25.29 14.57 6.41
C THR A 16 24.06 14.52 7.32
N ILE A 17 24.06 15.35 8.36
CA ILE A 17 22.97 15.39 9.35
C ILE A 17 21.66 15.93 8.78
N ASP A 18 21.73 16.75 7.72
CA ASP A 18 20.60 17.38 7.03
C ASP A 18 19.98 16.49 5.93
N VAL A 19 20.48 15.26 5.72
CA VAL A 19 20.11 14.50 4.51
C VAL A 19 18.61 14.20 4.43
N ALA A 20 17.95 13.99 5.56
CA ALA A 20 16.51 13.77 5.60
C ALA A 20 15.71 15.04 5.24
N GLU A 21 16.21 16.23 5.60
CA GLU A 21 15.61 17.50 5.17
C GLU A 21 15.83 17.71 3.68
N ARG A 22 17.06 17.48 3.22
CA ARG A 22 17.48 17.60 1.83
C ARG A 22 16.64 16.77 0.88
N TYR A 23 16.36 15.51 1.22
CA TYR A 23 15.54 14.60 0.40
C TYR A 23 14.18 14.39 1.05
N SER A 24 13.32 15.40 0.91
CA SER A 24 11.95 15.37 1.42
C SER A 24 11.00 16.06 0.45
N SER A 25 9.72 15.74 0.57
CA SER A 25 8.65 16.48 -0.11
C SER A 25 8.60 17.95 0.32
N VAL A 26 8.98 18.25 1.57
CA VAL A 26 9.00 19.61 2.14
C VAL A 26 10.06 20.49 1.49
N ALA A 27 11.27 19.95 1.25
CA ALA A 27 12.35 20.66 0.57
C ALA A 27 12.21 20.70 -0.96
N GLY A 28 11.13 20.13 -1.53
CA GLY A 28 10.93 20.09 -2.98
C GLY A 28 11.82 19.10 -3.73
N ALA A 29 12.51 18.21 -3.01
CA ALA A 29 13.36 17.15 -3.56
C ALA A 29 12.84 15.76 -3.13
N PRO A 30 11.71 15.30 -3.71
CA PRO A 30 10.98 14.12 -3.24
C PRO A 30 11.59 12.79 -3.70
N LEU A 31 12.85 12.77 -4.16
CA LEU A 31 13.49 11.59 -4.75
C LEU A 31 15.01 11.75 -4.70
N LEU A 32 15.70 10.69 -4.29
CA LEU A 32 17.12 10.49 -4.51
C LEU A 32 17.32 9.51 -5.68
N ALA A 33 17.97 9.94 -6.76
CA ALA A 33 18.36 9.06 -7.87
C ALA A 33 19.89 8.88 -7.91
N VAL A 34 20.36 7.64 -8.01
CA VAL A 34 21.79 7.31 -7.91
C VAL A 34 22.20 6.36 -9.03
N ALA A 35 23.24 6.71 -9.78
CA ALA A 35 23.90 5.80 -10.71
C ALA A 35 24.83 4.85 -9.93
N LEU A 36 24.64 3.54 -10.11
CA LEU A 36 25.54 2.52 -9.58
C LEU A 36 26.67 2.30 -10.61
N ASP A 37 27.50 3.33 -10.75
CA ASP A 37 28.53 3.49 -11.78
C ASP A 37 29.93 3.02 -11.37
N SER A 38 30.09 2.65 -10.10
CA SER A 38 31.38 2.35 -9.49
C SER A 38 31.25 1.29 -8.41
N ASP A 39 32.21 0.38 -8.34
CA ASP A 39 32.35 -0.53 -7.21
C ASP A 39 32.63 0.27 -5.94
N ALA A 40 31.75 0.12 -4.97
CA ALA A 40 31.81 0.85 -3.72
C ALA A 40 31.95 -0.13 -2.55
N ALA A 41 32.99 0.09 -1.73
CA ALA A 41 33.12 -0.57 -0.45
C ALA A 41 31.84 -0.40 0.39
N ASP A 42 31.56 -1.39 1.23
CA ASP A 42 30.41 -1.36 2.12
C ASP A 42 30.45 -0.13 3.04
N ASP A 43 29.28 0.41 3.35
CA ASP A 43 29.12 1.66 4.10
C ASP A 43 27.85 1.59 4.94
N ALA A 44 27.99 1.05 6.15
CA ALA A 44 26.86 0.81 7.02
C ALA A 44 26.12 2.11 7.40
N ASP A 45 26.83 3.22 7.54
CA ASP A 45 26.23 4.49 7.94
C ASP A 45 25.42 5.10 6.79
N ALA A 46 26.00 5.15 5.58
CA ALA A 46 25.26 5.62 4.41
C ALA A 46 24.07 4.68 4.08
N ALA A 47 24.23 3.37 4.22
CA ALA A 47 23.14 2.40 4.02
C ALA A 47 22.00 2.61 5.04
N ARG A 48 22.32 2.88 6.30
CA ARG A 48 21.32 3.19 7.34
C ARG A 48 20.60 4.50 7.06
N ALA A 49 21.33 5.53 6.65
CA ALA A 49 20.74 6.81 6.27
C ALA A 49 19.82 6.67 5.06
N LEU A 50 20.22 5.88 4.04
CA LEU A 50 19.42 5.59 2.86
C LEU A 50 18.09 4.93 3.23
N ALA A 51 18.13 3.92 4.10
CA ALA A 51 16.93 3.24 4.60
C ALA A 51 16.00 4.17 5.41
N ALA A 52 16.55 5.20 6.06
CA ALA A 52 15.80 6.16 6.86
C ALA A 52 15.24 7.36 6.09
N LEU A 53 15.55 7.52 4.79
CA LEU A 53 15.15 8.70 4.02
C LEU A 53 13.62 8.88 3.96
N PRO A 54 13.08 10.09 4.15
CA PRO A 54 11.66 10.38 3.98
C PRO A 54 11.28 10.61 2.51
N ALA A 55 11.94 9.91 1.58
CA ALA A 55 11.72 9.99 0.15
C ALA A 55 12.13 8.68 -0.53
N PRO A 56 11.53 8.33 -1.68
CA PRO A 56 12.01 7.26 -2.55
C PRO A 56 13.48 7.43 -2.92
N ALA A 57 14.21 6.33 -2.92
CA ALA A 57 15.54 6.20 -3.47
C ALA A 57 15.53 5.23 -4.64
N VAL A 58 16.01 5.67 -5.80
CA VAL A 58 16.03 4.89 -7.03
C VAL A 58 17.47 4.74 -7.53
N ALA A 59 17.88 3.49 -7.75
CA ALA A 59 19.15 3.19 -8.38
C ALA A 59 19.01 3.06 -9.90
N LEU A 60 20.01 3.56 -10.62
CA LEU A 60 20.21 3.30 -12.04
C LEU A 60 21.29 2.23 -12.17
N LEU A 61 20.92 1.10 -12.76
CA LEU A 61 21.80 -0.05 -12.98
C LEU A 61 21.45 -0.67 -14.35
N PRO A 62 22.40 -0.70 -15.31
CA PRO A 62 22.15 -1.28 -16.63
C PRO A 62 21.61 -2.71 -16.54
N ARG A 63 20.72 -3.08 -17.47
CA ARG A 63 20.11 -4.42 -17.49
C ARG A 63 21.19 -5.50 -17.56
N GLY A 64 21.10 -6.50 -16.68
CA GLY A 64 22.05 -7.60 -16.59
C GLY A 64 23.31 -7.29 -15.78
N ALA A 65 23.52 -6.04 -15.36
CA ALA A 65 24.56 -5.72 -14.39
C ALA A 65 24.12 -6.11 -12.98
N ALA A 66 25.09 -6.51 -12.15
CA ALA A 66 24.89 -6.77 -10.73
C ALA A 66 25.66 -5.73 -9.92
N HIS A 67 25.09 -5.29 -8.81
CA HIS A 67 25.76 -4.35 -7.91
C HIS A 67 25.30 -4.59 -6.47
N SER A 68 26.24 -4.62 -5.53
CA SER A 68 25.99 -4.97 -4.11
C SER A 68 25.02 -4.02 -3.41
N TRP A 69 24.96 -2.77 -3.86
CA TRP A 69 24.02 -1.77 -3.32
C TRP A 69 22.61 -1.84 -3.89
N ALA A 70 22.35 -2.58 -4.97
CA ALA A 70 21.08 -2.52 -5.68
C ALA A 70 19.88 -2.84 -4.78
N ALA A 71 20.02 -3.82 -3.88
CA ALA A 71 18.98 -4.23 -2.93
C ALA A 71 18.68 -3.21 -1.83
N ARG A 72 19.44 -2.11 -1.73
CA ARG A 72 19.26 -1.05 -0.71
C ARG A 72 18.34 0.08 -1.16
N PHE A 73 17.94 0.10 -2.43
CA PHE A 73 17.08 1.11 -3.02
C PHE A 73 15.64 0.61 -3.13
N ASP A 74 14.67 1.52 -3.14
CA ASP A 74 13.24 1.16 -3.23
C ASP A 74 12.88 0.69 -4.64
N ALA A 75 13.63 1.13 -5.66
CA ALA A 75 13.51 0.65 -7.03
C ALA A 75 14.86 0.70 -7.75
N VAL A 76 15.01 -0.19 -8.74
CA VAL A 76 16.15 -0.22 -9.65
C VAL A 76 15.62 -0.09 -11.08
N VAL A 77 16.15 0.89 -11.82
CA VAL A 77 15.80 1.14 -13.22
C VAL A 77 17.05 1.07 -14.10
N ALA A 78 16.87 0.79 -15.38
CA ALA A 78 17.99 0.56 -16.29
C ALA A 78 18.81 1.83 -16.58
N ASP A 79 18.14 2.96 -16.71
CA ASP A 79 18.68 4.22 -17.20
C ASP A 79 17.76 5.41 -16.83
N GLU A 80 18.17 6.62 -17.23
CA GLU A 80 17.38 7.84 -16.99
C GLU A 80 16.04 7.87 -17.73
N ALA A 81 15.92 7.20 -18.88
CA ALA A 81 14.67 7.13 -19.63
C ALA A 81 13.63 6.29 -18.85
N ALA A 82 14.06 5.19 -18.23
CA ALA A 82 13.24 4.38 -17.34
C ALA A 82 12.95 5.10 -16.00
N LEU A 83 13.85 5.95 -15.51
CA LEU A 83 13.61 6.79 -14.33
C LEU A 83 12.51 7.83 -14.57
N ALA A 84 12.46 8.43 -15.76
CA ALA A 84 11.60 9.57 -16.07
C ALA A 84 10.10 9.39 -15.70
N PRO A 85 9.40 8.31 -16.07
CA PRO A 85 8.00 8.12 -15.69
C PRO A 85 7.82 7.94 -14.18
N LEU A 86 8.73 7.20 -13.52
CA LEU A 86 8.70 7.01 -12.07
C LEU A 86 8.91 8.34 -11.33
N ALA A 87 9.92 9.11 -11.72
CA ALA A 87 10.19 10.43 -11.15
C ALA A 87 9.05 11.42 -11.42
N THR A 88 8.33 11.29 -12.54
CA THR A 88 7.14 12.10 -12.83
C THR A 88 6.00 11.74 -11.89
N ALA A 89 5.75 10.45 -11.66
CA ALA A 89 4.73 9.99 -10.72
C ALA A 89 5.04 10.43 -9.28
N ILE A 90 6.29 10.28 -8.84
CA ILE A 90 6.75 10.72 -7.50
C ILE A 90 6.55 12.23 -7.33
N ARG A 91 6.90 13.05 -8.32
CA ARG A 91 6.67 14.52 -8.22
C ARG A 91 5.19 14.90 -8.23
N LYS A 92 4.34 14.11 -8.87
CA LYS A 92 2.89 14.35 -8.89
C LYS A 92 2.25 14.05 -7.53
N ALA A 93 2.77 13.09 -6.77
CA ALA A 93 2.28 12.69 -5.46
C ALA A 93 3.42 12.38 -4.47
N PRO A 94 4.23 13.40 -4.10
CA PRO A 94 5.43 13.20 -3.29
C PRO A 94 5.16 12.71 -1.87
N LEU A 95 4.06 13.11 -1.23
CA LEU A 95 3.66 12.64 0.10
C LEU A 95 3.24 11.18 0.06
N ALA A 96 2.43 10.79 -0.93
CA ALA A 96 2.06 9.39 -1.13
C ALA A 96 3.28 8.51 -1.44
N ALA A 97 4.21 9.00 -2.27
CA ALA A 97 5.43 8.25 -2.61
C ALA A 97 6.35 8.06 -1.39
N ALA A 98 6.56 9.10 -0.57
CA ALA A 98 7.32 9.01 0.67
C ALA A 98 6.68 8.04 1.67
N ALA A 99 5.38 8.18 1.91
CA ALA A 99 4.63 7.29 2.81
C ALA A 99 4.68 5.83 2.35
N LEU A 100 4.61 5.57 1.04
CA LEU A 100 4.71 4.23 0.47
C LEU A 100 6.05 3.58 0.79
N VAL A 101 7.18 4.25 0.49
CA VAL A 101 8.50 3.65 0.73
C VAL A 101 8.78 3.50 2.21
N GLN A 102 8.37 4.46 3.04
CA GLN A 102 8.50 4.34 4.51
C GLN A 102 7.63 3.20 5.07
N LEU A 103 6.45 2.96 4.48
CA LEU A 103 5.61 1.82 4.83
C LEU A 103 6.21 0.51 4.34
N LEU A 104 6.92 0.45 3.22
CA LEU A 104 7.48 -0.81 2.70
C LEU A 104 8.82 -1.17 3.33
N ARG A 105 9.64 -0.18 3.68
CA ARG A 105 10.91 -0.40 4.37
C ARG A 105 10.65 -1.04 5.74
N GLY A 106 11.24 -2.22 5.96
CA GLY A 106 11.00 -3.01 7.17
C GLY A 106 9.63 -3.71 7.22
N ALA A 107 8.95 -3.90 6.08
CA ALA A 107 7.78 -4.77 6.00
C ALA A 107 8.11 -6.22 6.38
N ASP A 108 9.24 -6.74 5.92
CA ASP A 108 9.65 -8.13 6.17
C ASP A 108 9.99 -8.41 7.65
N THR A 109 10.20 -7.37 8.45
CA THR A 109 10.56 -7.48 9.87
C THR A 109 9.40 -7.21 10.82
N ARG A 110 8.27 -6.68 10.33
CA ARG A 110 7.11 -6.37 11.18
C ARG A 110 6.24 -7.59 11.36
N SER A 111 5.67 -7.71 12.56
CA SER A 111 4.54 -8.63 12.75
C SER A 111 3.35 -8.20 11.89
N LEU A 112 2.43 -9.13 11.64
CA LEU A 112 1.18 -8.83 10.93
C LEU A 112 0.44 -7.64 11.57
N GLU A 113 0.31 -7.63 12.90
CA GLU A 113 -0.43 -6.58 13.61
C GLU A 113 0.22 -5.20 13.47
N GLU A 114 1.55 -5.12 13.61
CA GLU A 114 2.30 -3.88 13.39
C GLU A 114 2.18 -3.42 11.92
N GLY A 115 2.21 -4.36 10.97
CA GLY A 115 1.99 -4.10 9.55
C GLY A 115 0.63 -3.48 9.28
N LEU A 116 -0.45 -4.08 9.80
CA LEU A 116 -1.83 -3.61 9.63
C LEU A 116 -2.05 -2.23 10.25
N VAL A 117 -1.50 -1.98 11.43
CA VAL A 117 -1.58 -0.67 12.09
C VAL A 117 -0.82 0.39 11.28
N ALA A 118 0.41 0.10 10.87
CA ALA A 118 1.22 1.00 10.07
C ALA A 118 0.58 1.34 8.71
N GLU A 119 0.03 0.33 8.01
CA GLU A 119 -0.70 0.55 6.75
C GLU A 119 -1.93 1.44 6.99
N SER A 120 -2.69 1.18 8.07
CA SER A 120 -3.84 2.01 8.39
C SER A 120 -3.46 3.45 8.72
N LEU A 121 -2.39 3.68 9.46
CA LEU A 121 -1.91 5.02 9.78
C LEU A 121 -1.48 5.75 8.50
N ALA A 122 -0.66 5.12 7.67
CA ALA A 122 -0.21 5.68 6.40
C ALA A 122 -1.40 6.06 5.50
N TYR A 123 -2.37 5.14 5.34
CA TYR A 123 -3.55 5.38 4.52
C TYR A 123 -4.41 6.53 5.07
N SER A 124 -4.68 6.56 6.37
CA SER A 124 -5.45 7.63 7.01
C SER A 124 -4.77 8.99 6.89
N THR A 125 -3.45 9.05 7.12
CA THR A 125 -2.67 10.28 6.94
C THR A 125 -2.78 10.81 5.51
N LEU A 126 -2.66 9.94 4.50
CA LEU A 126 -2.77 10.33 3.10
C LEU A 126 -4.19 10.79 2.73
N GLN A 127 -5.25 10.19 3.31
CA GLN A 127 -6.63 10.61 3.06
C GLN A 127 -6.90 12.05 3.51
N GLY A 128 -6.27 12.52 4.59
CA GLY A 128 -6.35 13.91 5.04
C GLY A 128 -5.48 14.88 4.22
N GLY A 129 -4.58 14.36 3.39
CA GLY A 129 -3.55 15.12 2.69
C GLY A 129 -4.03 15.92 1.48
N PRO A 130 -3.20 16.87 1.01
CA PRO A 130 -3.52 17.72 -0.14
C PRO A 130 -3.63 16.93 -1.46
N GLU A 131 -2.86 15.86 -1.61
CA GLU A 131 -2.85 15.03 -2.83
C GLU A 131 -4.17 14.27 -3.02
N HIS A 132 -4.70 13.70 -1.94
CA HIS A 132 -6.01 13.05 -1.98
C HIS A 132 -7.12 14.07 -2.25
N ARG A 133 -7.06 15.26 -1.63
CA ARG A 133 -8.01 16.35 -1.89
C ARG A 133 -7.98 16.82 -3.34
N ALA A 134 -6.80 16.98 -3.93
CA ALA A 134 -6.64 17.34 -5.34
C ALA A 134 -7.19 16.24 -6.27
N TRP A 135 -6.95 14.98 -5.94
CA TRP A 135 -7.51 13.85 -6.68
C TRP A 135 -9.05 13.81 -6.62
N LEU A 136 -9.64 14.05 -5.44
CA LEU A 136 -11.09 14.14 -5.27
C LEU A 136 -11.72 15.27 -6.11
N ALA A 137 -11.02 16.39 -6.26
CA ALA A 137 -11.49 17.52 -7.05
C ALA A 137 -11.41 17.27 -8.57
N TYR A 138 -10.47 16.43 -9.02
CA TYR A 138 -10.24 16.17 -10.45
C TYR A 138 -11.00 14.94 -10.98
N ARG A 139 -11.31 13.97 -10.12
CA ARG A 139 -11.95 12.72 -10.57
C ARG A 139 -13.36 12.96 -11.10
N ALA A 140 -13.77 12.11 -12.04
CA ALA A 140 -15.17 12.05 -12.45
C ALA A 140 -16.06 11.64 -11.25
N PRO A 141 -17.27 12.20 -11.10
CA PRO A 141 -18.23 11.75 -10.11
C PRO A 141 -18.50 10.26 -10.26
N VAL A 142 -18.40 9.51 -9.17
CA VAL A 142 -18.77 8.10 -9.11
C VAL A 142 -20.06 8.01 -8.30
N HIS A 143 -21.13 7.51 -8.91
CA HIS A 143 -22.40 7.32 -8.21
C HIS A 143 -22.29 6.18 -7.19
N ALA A 144 -22.91 6.39 -6.03
CA ALA A 144 -23.09 5.34 -5.03
C ALA A 144 -23.86 4.17 -5.63
N ALA A 145 -23.54 2.95 -5.17
CA ALA A 145 -24.32 1.77 -5.53
C ALA A 145 -25.74 1.86 -4.95
N ASP A 146 -26.66 1.11 -5.54
CA ASP A 146 -27.93 0.82 -4.87
C ASP A 146 -27.64 0.00 -3.60
N GLU A 147 -27.91 0.59 -2.43
CA GLU A 147 -27.67 -0.01 -1.12
C GLU A 147 -28.73 -1.06 -0.74
N ARG A 148 -29.81 -1.20 -1.54
CA ARG A 148 -30.90 -2.16 -1.25
C ARG A 148 -30.46 -3.61 -1.43
N ALA A 149 -29.46 -3.88 -2.26
CA ALA A 149 -28.92 -5.21 -2.46
C ALA A 149 -27.78 -5.50 -1.45
N PRO A 150 -27.68 -6.73 -0.93
CA PRO A 150 -26.62 -7.08 0.01
C PRO A 150 -25.23 -6.88 -0.62
N ALA A 151 -24.28 -6.35 0.15
CA ALA A 151 -22.91 -6.17 -0.32
C ALA A 151 -22.18 -7.51 -0.49
N ALA A 152 -22.40 -8.44 0.44
CA ALA A 152 -21.95 -9.83 0.36
C ALA A 152 -23.08 -10.78 0.75
N GLU A 153 -23.08 -11.97 0.15
CA GLU A 153 -23.97 -13.07 0.48
C GLU A 153 -23.21 -14.09 1.33
N VAL A 154 -23.82 -14.51 2.45
CA VAL A 154 -23.23 -15.46 3.39
C VAL A 154 -24.15 -16.67 3.51
N VAL A 155 -23.65 -17.85 3.13
CA VAL A 155 -24.42 -19.10 3.10
C VAL A 155 -23.63 -20.18 3.81
N ARG A 156 -24.27 -20.86 4.77
CA ARG A 156 -23.72 -22.05 5.41
C ARG A 156 -24.18 -23.31 4.66
N ASP A 157 -23.24 -24.20 4.41
CA ASP A 157 -23.41 -25.47 3.72
C ASP A 157 -22.64 -26.53 4.53
N GLY A 158 -23.33 -27.18 5.48
CA GLY A 158 -22.71 -28.08 6.44
C GLY A 158 -21.70 -27.37 7.36
N ASP A 159 -20.44 -27.80 7.26
CA ASP A 159 -19.25 -27.26 7.93
C ASP A 159 -18.56 -26.14 7.14
N VAL A 160 -19.09 -25.75 5.97
CA VAL A 160 -18.52 -24.71 5.11
C VAL A 160 -19.34 -23.41 5.20
N LEU A 161 -18.67 -22.28 5.44
CA LEU A 161 -19.24 -20.94 5.28
C LEU A 161 -18.81 -20.34 3.93
N ARG A 162 -19.76 -20.09 3.05
CA ARG A 162 -19.52 -19.43 1.75
C ARG A 162 -19.80 -17.94 1.87
N VAL A 163 -18.78 -17.11 1.62
CA VAL A 163 -18.87 -15.64 1.61
C VAL A 163 -18.66 -15.17 0.16
N THR A 164 -19.69 -14.63 -0.46
CA THR A 164 -19.65 -14.17 -1.86
C THR A 164 -19.83 -12.66 -1.95
N LEU A 165 -18.83 -11.92 -2.44
CA LEU A 165 -18.97 -10.50 -2.72
C LEU A 165 -20.01 -10.31 -3.83
N ALA A 166 -21.06 -9.53 -3.57
CA ALA A 166 -22.31 -9.55 -4.34
C ALA A 166 -22.59 -8.21 -5.08
N ARG A 167 -21.54 -7.48 -5.48
CA ARG A 167 -21.65 -6.23 -6.27
C ARG A 167 -21.02 -6.37 -7.66
N PRO A 168 -21.43 -7.34 -8.50
CA PRO A 168 -20.76 -7.65 -9.77
C PRO A 168 -20.77 -6.47 -10.76
N LYS A 169 -21.83 -5.65 -10.79
CA LYS A 169 -21.94 -4.46 -11.65
C LYS A 169 -20.86 -3.40 -11.36
N ARG A 170 -20.24 -3.46 -10.17
CA ARG A 170 -19.15 -2.58 -9.74
C ARG A 170 -17.86 -3.36 -9.50
N ARG A 171 -17.73 -4.54 -10.12
CA ARG A 171 -16.59 -5.44 -9.96
C ARG A 171 -16.25 -5.71 -8.48
N ASN A 172 -17.29 -5.83 -7.66
CA ASN A 172 -17.20 -6.08 -6.22
C ASN A 172 -16.33 -5.06 -5.46
N ALA A 173 -16.43 -3.77 -5.81
CA ALA A 173 -15.75 -2.69 -5.11
C ALA A 173 -15.97 -2.75 -3.58
N TRP A 174 -14.88 -2.55 -2.84
CA TRP A 174 -14.77 -2.70 -1.39
C TRP A 174 -15.28 -1.47 -0.65
N SER A 175 -16.56 -1.52 -0.31
CA SER A 175 -17.29 -0.46 0.40
C SER A 175 -17.34 -0.72 1.91
N ALA A 176 -17.81 0.24 2.71
CA ALA A 176 -18.01 0.06 4.16
C ALA A 176 -18.96 -1.10 4.45
N ALA A 177 -20.11 -1.15 3.77
CA ALA A 177 -21.06 -2.27 3.87
C ALA A 177 -20.43 -3.62 3.47
N MET A 178 -19.55 -3.65 2.47
CA MET A 178 -18.82 -4.86 2.08
C MET A 178 -17.87 -5.32 3.19
N ARG A 179 -17.08 -4.39 3.75
CA ARG A 179 -16.17 -4.66 4.86
C ARG A 179 -16.93 -5.23 6.04
N ASP A 180 -18.03 -4.60 6.44
CA ASP A 180 -18.78 -4.99 7.63
C ASP A 180 -19.40 -6.39 7.46
N ALA A 181 -20.00 -6.68 6.30
CA ALA A 181 -20.54 -8.00 6.00
C ALA A 181 -19.47 -9.12 6.00
N VAL A 182 -18.31 -8.87 5.40
CA VAL A 182 -17.21 -9.86 5.39
C VAL A 182 -16.59 -10.01 6.77
N HIS A 183 -16.44 -8.91 7.52
CA HIS A 183 -15.94 -8.94 8.89
C HIS A 183 -16.84 -9.78 9.79
N GLU A 184 -18.15 -9.58 9.73
CA GLU A 184 -19.14 -10.36 10.49
C GLU A 184 -19.09 -11.84 10.12
N ALA A 185 -18.99 -12.17 8.83
CA ALA A 185 -18.89 -13.56 8.38
C ALA A 185 -17.61 -14.25 8.89
N PHE A 186 -16.46 -13.57 8.86
CA PHE A 186 -15.21 -14.15 9.36
C PHE A 186 -15.20 -14.25 10.88
N ALA A 187 -15.77 -13.28 11.59
CA ALA A 187 -15.95 -13.35 13.04
C ALA A 187 -16.86 -14.52 13.44
N LEU A 188 -17.95 -14.75 12.71
CA LEU A 188 -18.82 -15.92 12.88
C LEU A 188 -18.04 -17.22 12.71
N ALA A 189 -17.25 -17.34 11.64
CA ALA A 189 -16.43 -18.53 11.40
C ALA A 189 -15.41 -18.78 12.51
N LEU A 190 -14.79 -17.73 13.07
CA LEU A 190 -13.87 -17.89 14.19
C LEU A 190 -14.57 -18.30 15.49
N ALA A 191 -15.80 -17.83 15.71
CA ALA A 191 -16.57 -18.13 16.92
C ALA A 191 -17.27 -19.50 16.89
N ASP A 192 -17.64 -19.99 15.71
CA ASP A 192 -18.32 -21.28 15.55
C ASP A 192 -17.33 -22.39 15.18
N ALA A 193 -17.00 -23.23 16.16
CA ALA A 193 -16.10 -24.36 16.00
C ALA A 193 -16.62 -25.47 15.06
N THR A 194 -17.91 -25.45 14.69
CA THR A 194 -18.49 -26.42 13.75
C THR A 194 -18.29 -26.04 12.28
N LEU A 195 -17.75 -24.84 12.00
CA LEU A 195 -17.35 -24.43 10.67
C LEU A 195 -15.89 -24.80 10.45
N GLU A 196 -15.60 -25.79 9.61
CA GLU A 196 -14.22 -26.21 9.32
C GLU A 196 -13.58 -25.37 8.21
N ARG A 197 -14.39 -24.74 7.35
CA ARG A 197 -13.90 -24.01 6.17
C ARG A 197 -14.68 -22.74 5.87
N VAL A 198 -13.98 -21.73 5.37
CA VAL A 198 -14.55 -20.51 4.79
C VAL A 198 -14.13 -20.42 3.33
N VAL A 199 -15.10 -20.36 2.42
CA VAL A 199 -14.84 -20.10 1.00
C VAL A 199 -15.21 -18.66 0.71
N TRP A 200 -14.23 -17.84 0.34
CA TRP A 200 -14.41 -16.43 0.02
C TRP A 200 -14.23 -16.19 -1.48
N ALA A 201 -15.26 -15.67 -2.15
CA ALA A 201 -15.28 -15.49 -3.60
C ALA A 201 -15.96 -14.18 -4.00
N GLY A 202 -15.78 -13.74 -5.25
CA GLY A 202 -16.54 -12.63 -5.84
C GLY A 202 -17.51 -13.09 -6.91
N ARG A 203 -18.74 -12.57 -6.91
CA ARG A 203 -19.75 -12.80 -7.95
C ARG A 203 -19.35 -12.09 -9.25
N GLY A 204 -19.55 -12.74 -10.39
CA GLY A 204 -19.32 -12.14 -11.71
C GLY A 204 -17.89 -12.35 -12.21
N VAL A 205 -17.32 -11.35 -12.88
CA VAL A 205 -16.05 -11.45 -13.64
C VAL A 205 -14.80 -11.00 -12.87
N ALA A 206 -14.96 -10.63 -11.59
CA ALA A 206 -13.86 -10.11 -10.78
C ALA A 206 -14.07 -10.50 -9.32
N PHE A 207 -12.98 -10.78 -8.61
CA PHE A 207 -13.04 -11.01 -7.17
C PHE A 207 -13.43 -9.72 -6.44
N CYS A 208 -12.59 -8.70 -6.54
CA CYS A 208 -12.76 -7.36 -5.97
C CYS A 208 -11.89 -6.36 -6.74
N ALA A 209 -12.41 -5.18 -7.08
CA ALA A 209 -11.66 -4.12 -7.77
C ALA A 209 -10.91 -3.16 -6.83
N GLY A 210 -10.82 -3.49 -5.54
CA GLY A 210 -10.26 -2.62 -4.51
C GLY A 210 -11.30 -1.66 -3.92
N GLY A 211 -10.83 -0.61 -3.25
CA GLY A 211 -11.67 0.35 -2.52
C GLY A 211 -12.78 0.96 -3.37
N ASP A 212 -13.96 1.12 -2.78
CA ASP A 212 -15.10 1.78 -3.42
C ASP A 212 -14.84 3.27 -3.59
N LEU A 213 -14.49 3.69 -4.82
CA LEU A 213 -14.18 5.08 -5.13
C LEU A 213 -15.33 6.04 -4.79
N ALA A 214 -16.59 5.61 -4.78
CA ALA A 214 -17.72 6.46 -4.41
C ALA A 214 -17.67 6.88 -2.93
N GLU A 215 -17.05 6.08 -2.06
CA GLU A 215 -16.90 6.36 -0.63
C GLU A 215 -15.61 7.14 -0.31
N PHE A 216 -14.69 7.31 -1.26
CA PHE A 216 -13.47 8.06 -0.99
C PHE A 216 -13.83 9.53 -0.72
N GLY A 217 -13.36 10.04 0.42
CA GLY A 217 -13.70 11.37 0.93
C GLY A 217 -14.93 11.42 1.84
N SER A 218 -15.61 10.30 2.11
CA SER A 218 -16.76 10.28 3.02
C SER A 218 -16.39 10.09 4.50
N ALA A 219 -15.16 9.66 4.80
CA ALA A 219 -14.70 9.54 6.18
C ALA A 219 -14.64 10.94 6.84
N PRO A 220 -15.14 11.10 8.08
CA PRO A 220 -15.25 12.42 8.70
C PRO A 220 -13.88 13.04 8.98
N ASP A 221 -12.91 12.22 9.39
CA ASP A 221 -11.54 12.62 9.64
C ASP A 221 -10.59 11.40 9.62
N PRO A 222 -9.26 11.61 9.46
CA PRO A 222 -8.26 10.55 9.45
C PRO A 222 -8.21 9.67 10.71
N ALA A 223 -8.45 10.24 11.90
CA ALA A 223 -8.38 9.48 13.16
C ALA A 223 -9.56 8.50 13.26
N THR A 224 -10.77 8.96 12.93
CA THR A 224 -11.95 8.09 12.81
C THR A 224 -11.74 7.02 11.73
N ALA A 225 -11.20 7.39 10.57
CA ALA A 225 -10.89 6.42 9.50
C ALA A 225 -9.92 5.32 9.97
N HIS A 226 -8.90 5.68 10.76
CA HIS A 226 -7.96 4.75 11.35
C HIS A 226 -8.65 3.81 12.35
N ALA A 227 -9.42 4.38 13.30
CA ALA A 227 -10.15 3.60 14.30
C ALA A 227 -11.11 2.58 13.67
N VAL A 228 -11.81 2.98 12.59
CA VAL A 228 -12.69 2.06 11.85
C VAL A 228 -11.89 0.92 11.19
N ARG A 229 -10.76 1.23 10.51
CA ARG A 229 -9.93 0.20 9.86
C ARG A 229 -9.32 -0.79 10.85
N THR A 230 -8.94 -0.35 12.05
CA THR A 230 -8.30 -1.22 13.06
C THR A 230 -9.31 -2.04 13.87
N THR A 231 -10.52 -1.55 14.07
CA THR A 231 -11.60 -2.26 14.81
C THR A 231 -12.41 -3.21 13.93
N ARG A 232 -12.49 -2.96 12.61
CA ARG A 232 -13.16 -3.81 11.61
C ARG A 232 -12.16 -4.38 10.60
N CYS A 233 -11.05 -4.93 11.11
CA CYS A 233 -9.95 -5.39 10.27
C CYS A 233 -10.19 -6.80 9.69
N VAL A 234 -10.71 -6.87 8.46
CA VAL A 234 -10.92 -8.16 7.76
C VAL A 234 -9.62 -8.94 7.58
N ALA A 235 -8.50 -8.28 7.31
CA ALA A 235 -7.20 -8.94 7.14
C ALA A 235 -6.73 -9.67 8.41
N ARG A 236 -6.99 -9.10 9.60
CA ARG A 236 -6.72 -9.76 10.88
C ARG A 236 -7.53 -11.05 11.02
N LEU A 237 -8.83 -10.99 10.74
CA LEU A 237 -9.70 -12.16 10.84
C LEU A 237 -9.34 -13.22 9.81
N ALA A 238 -9.00 -12.80 8.59
CA ALA A 238 -8.52 -13.68 7.54
C ALA A 238 -7.24 -14.43 7.95
N ALA A 239 -6.28 -13.73 8.55
CA ALA A 239 -5.06 -14.35 9.07
C ALA A 239 -5.35 -15.30 10.24
N ALA A 240 -6.27 -14.95 11.12
CA ALA A 240 -6.67 -15.80 12.24
C ALA A 240 -7.40 -17.08 11.78
N LEU A 241 -8.14 -17.03 10.66
CA LEU A 241 -8.73 -18.21 10.04
C LEU A 241 -7.66 -19.16 9.46
N GLY A 242 -6.53 -18.61 9.00
CA GLY A 242 -5.40 -19.39 8.48
C GLY A 242 -5.83 -20.34 7.38
N ASP A 243 -5.45 -21.61 7.51
CA ASP A 243 -5.74 -22.67 6.53
C ASP A 243 -7.23 -22.96 6.33
N ARG A 244 -8.11 -22.47 7.23
CA ARG A 244 -9.56 -22.60 7.08
C ARG A 244 -10.12 -21.68 6.01
N LEU A 245 -9.40 -20.62 5.61
CA LEU A 245 -9.87 -19.64 4.63
C LEU A 245 -9.32 -19.94 3.22
N GLU A 246 -10.23 -20.20 2.29
CA GLU A 246 -9.96 -20.37 0.86
C GLU A 246 -10.48 -19.15 0.08
N ALA A 247 -9.59 -18.31 -0.45
CA ALA A 247 -9.95 -17.22 -1.35
C ALA A 247 -9.92 -17.68 -2.81
N ARG A 248 -11.05 -17.58 -3.51
CA ARG A 248 -11.19 -17.94 -4.94
C ARG A 248 -11.09 -16.69 -5.82
N LEU A 249 -9.91 -16.49 -6.40
CA LEU A 249 -9.64 -15.41 -7.33
C LEU A 249 -10.03 -15.82 -8.77
N HIS A 250 -10.34 -14.83 -9.61
CA HIS A 250 -10.63 -15.01 -11.03
C HIS A 250 -9.36 -14.94 -11.87
#